data_AF-A0A401LSA9-F1
#
_entry.id   AF-A0A401LSA9-F1
#
_cell.length_a   1.000
_cell.length_b   1.000
_cell.length_c   1.000
_cell.angle_alpha   90.00
_cell.angle_beta   90.00
_cell.angle_gamma   90.00
#
_symmetry.space_group_name_H-M   'P 1'
#
loop_
_entity.id
_entity.type
_entity.pdbx_description
1 polymer ?
#
loop_
_entity_poly.entity_id
_entity_poly.type
_entity_poly.pdbx_seq_one_letter_code
_entity_poly.pdbx_strand_id
1 'polypeptide(L)'
;MEKDIFKDLLAKPGKNHLVADFDSSFTGGISKQDAKEQLAKDIEKLSDLQSKLYAQDRYSILIIFQAMDAAGKDGTIKHVMSGINPQGCQVFSFKQPSVEELDHDYLWRINRCLPERGRIGIFNRSHYEDVLIAKVHPEIILSNKLPGIENIDDIDVDFWKHRYRQINDFERYLTENGTIILKFFLNVSKAEQKKTFLGTTGR
;
A
#
# COMPACT_ATOMS: atom_id res chain seq x y z
N MET A 1 3.14 18.48 22.49
CA MET A 1 4.36 18.77 21.72
C MET A 1 4.48 17.69 20.66
N GLU A 2 3.80 17.88 19.52
CA GLU A 2 3.88 16.94 18.40
C GLU A 2 5.31 16.97 17.88
N LYS A 3 6.13 15.98 18.26
CA LYS A 3 7.31 15.67 17.47
C LYS A 3 6.79 15.30 16.10
N ASP A 4 7.26 16.01 15.08
CA ASP A 4 6.96 15.72 13.68
C ASP A 4 7.68 14.44 13.26
N ILE A 5 7.20 13.30 13.79
CA ILE A 5 7.73 11.95 13.56
C ILE A 5 7.66 11.56 12.07
N PHE A 6 6.83 12.25 11.29
CA PHE A 6 6.71 12.02 9.86
C PHE A 6 8.01 12.33 9.11
N LYS A 7 8.81 13.30 9.58
CA LYS A 7 10.10 13.62 8.97
C LYS A 7 11.06 12.42 8.93
N ASP A 8 10.95 11.53 9.90
CA ASP A 8 11.81 10.35 10.05
C ASP A 8 11.26 9.11 9.31
N LEU A 9 9.99 9.16 8.89
CA LEU A 9 9.29 8.05 8.21
C LEU A 9 9.02 8.31 6.73
N LEU A 10 9.09 9.56 6.27
CA LEU A 10 8.79 9.93 4.89
C LEU A 10 9.97 9.69 3.94
N ALA A 11 9.74 8.83 2.93
CA ALA A 11 10.61 8.72 1.77
C ALA A 11 10.51 10.00 0.92
N LYS A 12 11.61 10.75 0.82
CA LYS A 12 11.70 12.03 0.10
C LYS A 12 11.86 11.83 -1.41
N PRO A 13 11.06 12.50 -2.27
CA PRO A 13 11.20 12.44 -3.72
C PRO A 13 12.61 12.78 -4.20
N GLY A 14 13.08 12.09 -5.24
CA GLY A 14 14.38 12.33 -5.88
C GLY A 14 15.60 11.88 -5.05
N LYS A 15 15.39 11.27 -3.88
CA LYS A 15 16.46 10.66 -3.08
C LYS A 15 16.40 9.15 -3.18
N ASN A 16 17.57 8.52 -3.12
CA ASN A 16 17.68 7.08 -2.91
C ASN A 16 17.42 6.78 -1.43
N HIS A 17 16.60 5.77 -1.18
CA HIS A 17 16.25 5.31 0.16
C HIS A 17 16.48 3.81 0.21
N LEU A 18 17.19 3.35 1.23
CA LEU A 18 17.27 1.94 1.57
C LEU A 18 16.24 1.64 2.66
N VAL A 19 15.62 0.46 2.59
CA VAL A 19 14.71 0.01 3.66
C VAL A 19 15.44 -0.04 5.01
N ALA A 20 16.74 -0.33 5.00
CA ALA A 20 17.59 -0.34 6.19
C ALA A 20 17.81 1.05 6.82
N ASP A 21 17.54 2.14 6.09
CA ASP A 21 17.64 3.50 6.62
C ASP A 21 16.49 3.82 7.61
N PHE A 22 15.44 2.99 7.62
CA PHE A 22 14.28 3.15 8.49
C PHE A 22 14.28 2.07 9.57
N ASP A 23 14.36 2.49 10.83
CA ASP A 23 14.34 1.58 11.97
C ASP A 23 12.98 0.88 12.10
N SER A 24 12.96 -0.43 11.85
CA SER A 24 11.76 -1.28 12.00
C SER A 24 11.21 -1.38 13.43
N SER A 25 11.96 -0.89 14.43
CA SER A 25 11.57 -0.83 15.84
C SER A 25 11.22 0.58 16.32
N PHE A 26 11.17 1.56 15.41
CA PHE A 26 10.91 2.95 15.75
C PHE A 26 9.55 3.14 16.46
N THR A 27 9.58 3.81 17.61
CA THR A 27 8.38 4.12 18.42
C THR A 27 8.10 5.62 18.53
N GLY A 28 8.94 6.48 17.94
CA GLY A 28 8.87 7.93 18.16
C GLY A 28 9.09 8.37 19.61
N GLY A 29 9.53 7.47 20.49
CA GLY A 29 9.63 7.71 21.93
C GLY A 29 8.28 7.68 22.67
N ILE A 30 7.23 7.14 22.04
CA ILE A 30 5.90 7.03 22.64
C ILE A 30 5.80 5.69 23.38
N SER A 31 5.32 5.70 24.63
CA SER A 31 5.11 4.47 25.37
C SER A 31 3.95 3.66 24.79
N LYS A 32 3.94 2.35 25.03
CA LYS A 32 2.84 1.49 24.54
C LYS A 32 1.47 1.90 25.08
N GLN A 33 1.41 2.43 26.30
CA GLN A 33 0.16 2.89 26.90
C GLN A 33 -0.31 4.17 26.23
N ASP A 34 0.58 5.16 26.11
CA ASP A 34 0.24 6.44 25.46
C ASP A 34 -0.14 6.24 24.00
N ALA A 35 0.53 5.33 23.28
CA ALA A 35 0.22 5.00 21.90
C ALA A 35 -1.20 4.43 21.74
N LYS A 36 -1.66 3.59 22.69
CA LYS A 36 -3.02 3.04 22.66
C LYS A 36 -4.07 4.12 22.92
N GLU A 37 -3.82 5.01 23.87
CA GLU A 37 -4.72 6.12 24.19
C GLU A 37 -4.80 7.12 23.04
N GLN A 38 -3.67 7.43 22.41
CA GLN A 38 -3.63 8.29 21.23
C GLN A 38 -4.34 7.64 20.04
N LEU A 39 -4.10 6.34 19.78
CA LEU A 39 -4.77 5.61 18.72
C LEU A 39 -6.30 5.65 18.86
N ALA A 40 -6.83 5.51 20.09
CA ALA A 40 -8.27 5.59 20.32
C ALA A 40 -8.84 6.97 19.93
N LYS A 41 -8.14 8.05 20.30
CA LYS A 41 -8.52 9.43 19.93
C LYS A 41 -8.43 9.67 18.42
N ASP A 42 -7.39 9.13 17.79
CA ASP A 42 -7.18 9.28 16.35
C ASP A 42 -8.24 8.52 15.55
N ILE A 43 -8.68 7.35 16.03
CA ILE A 43 -9.77 6.58 15.42
C ILE A 43 -11.09 7.37 15.48
N GLU A 44 -11.41 7.99 16.62
CA GLU A 44 -12.61 8.84 16.76
C GLU A 44 -12.56 10.02 15.78
N LYS A 45 -11.42 10.72 15.75
CA LYS A 45 -11.19 11.83 14.80
C LYS A 45 -11.28 11.37 13.34
N LEU A 46 -10.76 10.18 13.02
CA LEU A 46 -10.82 9.63 11.66
C LEU A 46 -12.26 9.34 11.23
N SER A 47 -13.12 8.88 12.15
CA SER A 47 -14.54 8.66 11.89
C SER A 47 -15.27 9.97 11.55
N ASP A 48 -15.02 11.03 12.32
CA ASP A 48 -15.58 12.36 12.06
C ASP A 48 -15.12 12.91 10.70
N LEU A 49 -13.83 12.75 10.38
CA LEU A 49 -13.27 13.19 9.10
C LEU A 49 -13.83 12.37 7.92
N GLN A 50 -14.01 11.07 8.09
CA GLN A 50 -14.61 10.23 7.06
C GLN A 50 -16.07 10.64 6.79
N SER A 51 -16.84 10.96 7.84
CA SER A 51 -18.21 11.46 7.68
C SER A 51 -18.26 12.76 6.87
N LYS A 52 -17.30 13.67 7.11
CA LYS A 52 -17.15 14.90 6.31
C LYS A 52 -16.73 14.62 4.87
N LEU A 53 -15.79 13.71 4.65
CA LEU A 53 -15.38 13.28 3.31
C LEU A 53 -16.59 12.77 2.53
N TYR A 54 -17.38 11.89 3.14
CA TYR A 54 -18.58 11.31 2.53
C TYR A 54 -19.62 12.38 2.17
N ALA A 55 -19.91 13.30 3.09
CA ALA A 55 -20.85 14.39 2.83
C ALA A 55 -20.34 15.39 1.78
N GLN A 56 -19.03 15.59 1.67
CA GLN A 56 -18.45 16.52 0.70
C GLN A 56 -18.53 15.99 -0.74
N ASP A 57 -18.39 14.67 -0.92
CA ASP A 57 -18.50 13.96 -2.21
C ASP A 57 -17.68 14.60 -3.35
N ARG A 58 -16.49 15.12 -3.01
CA ARG A 58 -15.57 15.75 -3.97
C ARG A 58 -14.23 15.07 -4.06
N TYR A 59 -13.75 14.49 -2.97
CA TYR A 59 -12.48 13.79 -2.94
C TYR A 59 -12.72 12.33 -2.63
N SER A 60 -11.81 11.48 -3.09
CA SER A 60 -11.66 10.12 -2.59
C SER A 60 -10.29 9.97 -1.93
N ILE A 61 -10.14 9.01 -1.03
CA ILE A 61 -8.84 8.70 -0.41
C ILE A 61 -8.47 7.28 -0.77
N LEU A 62 -7.30 7.09 -1.38
CA LEU A 62 -6.72 5.78 -1.65
C LEU A 62 -5.55 5.53 -0.69
N ILE A 63 -5.68 4.52 0.16
CA ILE A 63 -4.64 4.06 1.08
C ILE A 63 -4.06 2.75 0.54
N ILE A 64 -2.75 2.73 0.32
CA ILE A 64 -2.04 1.56 -0.20
C ILE A 64 -1.14 1.00 0.89
N PHE A 65 -1.31 -0.28 1.21
CA PHE A 65 -0.44 -1.02 2.12
C PHE A 65 0.40 -2.04 1.36
N GLN A 66 1.72 -1.84 1.41
CA GLN A 66 2.71 -2.85 1.04
C GLN A 66 3.51 -3.34 2.23
N ALA A 67 3.85 -4.63 2.23
CA ALA A 67 4.59 -5.26 3.31
C ALA A 67 5.17 -6.59 2.84
N MET A 68 6.24 -7.04 3.49
CA MET A 68 6.71 -8.43 3.34
C MET A 68 5.66 -9.41 3.89
N ASP A 69 5.69 -10.67 3.44
CA ASP A 69 4.81 -11.71 3.99
C ASP A 69 4.98 -11.83 5.51
N ALA A 70 3.88 -12.09 6.24
CA ALA A 70 3.84 -12.16 7.71
C ALA A 70 4.21 -10.85 8.46
N ALA A 71 4.24 -9.69 7.78
CA ALA A 71 4.50 -8.38 8.41
C ALA A 71 3.30 -7.78 9.19
N GLY A 72 2.22 -8.55 9.42
CA GLY A 72 1.07 -8.09 10.23
C GLY A 72 0.12 -7.10 9.55
N LYS A 73 0.21 -6.93 8.21
CA LYS A 73 -0.59 -5.99 7.41
C LYS A 73 -2.10 -6.09 7.66
N ASP A 74 -2.65 -7.30 7.72
CA ASP A 74 -4.08 -7.51 7.94
C ASP A 74 -4.53 -7.05 9.33
N GLY A 75 -3.67 -7.20 10.34
CA GLY A 75 -3.92 -6.71 11.70
C GLY A 75 -3.91 -5.18 11.77
N THR A 76 -2.95 -4.55 11.09
CA THR A 76 -2.87 -3.08 10.99
C THR A 76 -4.10 -2.49 10.31
N ILE A 77 -4.51 -3.05 9.16
CA ILE A 77 -5.72 -2.61 8.45
C ILE A 77 -6.94 -2.78 9.36
N LYS A 78 -7.09 -3.95 10.01
CA LYS A 78 -8.23 -4.20 10.90
C LYS A 78 -8.30 -3.21 12.07
N HIS A 79 -7.16 -2.87 12.68
CA HIS A 79 -7.13 -1.97 13.84
C HIS A 79 -7.32 -0.50 13.46
N VAL A 80 -6.68 -0.01 12.41
CA VAL A 80 -6.84 1.39 11.99
C VAL A 80 -8.27 1.64 11.49
N MET A 81 -8.86 0.65 10.82
CA MET A 81 -10.18 0.80 10.22
C MET A 81 -11.34 0.45 11.16
N SER A 82 -11.08 0.02 12.40
CA SER A 82 -12.13 -0.46 13.30
C SER A 82 -13.15 0.62 13.74
N GLY A 83 -12.80 1.90 13.64
CA GLY A 83 -13.72 3.01 13.91
C GLY A 83 -14.24 3.73 12.67
N ILE A 84 -13.88 3.27 11.47
CA ILE A 84 -14.44 3.84 10.23
C ILE A 84 -15.78 3.17 9.92
N ASN A 85 -16.78 3.96 9.55
CA ASN A 85 -18.05 3.41 9.07
C ASN A 85 -17.79 2.53 7.82
N PRO A 86 -18.15 1.24 7.83
CA PRO A 86 -17.93 0.34 6.69
C PRO A 86 -18.57 0.82 5.39
N GLN A 87 -19.63 1.64 5.43
CA GLN A 87 -20.25 2.19 4.23
C GLN A 87 -19.34 3.22 3.52
N GLY A 88 -18.48 3.91 4.28
CA GLY A 88 -17.52 4.89 3.77
C GLY A 88 -16.17 4.32 3.36
N CYS A 89 -15.98 3.00 3.50
CA CYS A 89 -14.70 2.35 3.32
C CYS A 89 -14.82 1.07 2.48
N GLN A 90 -13.85 0.81 1.62
CA GLN A 90 -13.75 -0.44 0.87
C GLN A 90 -12.33 -0.99 0.91
N VAL A 91 -12.19 -2.30 1.09
CA VAL A 91 -10.89 -2.98 1.16
C VAL A 91 -10.79 -3.96 0.00
N PHE A 92 -9.74 -3.82 -0.81
CA PHE A 92 -9.40 -4.77 -1.86
C PHE A 92 -8.05 -5.41 -1.56
N SER A 93 -8.04 -6.74 -1.51
CA SER A 93 -6.83 -7.53 -1.31
C SER A 93 -6.42 -8.16 -2.63
N PHE A 94 -5.35 -7.66 -3.21
CA PHE A 94 -4.86 -8.16 -4.50
C PHE A 94 -4.02 -9.41 -4.30
N LYS A 95 -4.31 -10.45 -5.08
CA LYS A 95 -3.53 -11.70 -5.12
C LYS A 95 -2.90 -11.85 -6.51
N GLN A 96 -2.41 -13.05 -6.83
CA GLN A 96 -2.01 -13.39 -8.20
C GLN A 96 -3.14 -13.03 -9.19
N PRO A 97 -2.82 -12.41 -10.34
CA PRO A 97 -3.82 -12.07 -11.33
C PRO A 97 -4.60 -13.27 -11.86
N SER A 98 -5.89 -13.07 -12.12
CA SER A 98 -6.73 -14.07 -12.82
C SER A 98 -6.38 -14.11 -14.32
N VAL A 99 -6.90 -15.12 -15.04
CA VAL A 99 -6.71 -15.21 -16.50
C VAL A 99 -7.28 -13.98 -17.21
N GLU A 100 -8.46 -13.50 -16.79
CA GLU A 100 -9.07 -12.28 -17.33
C GLU A 100 -8.19 -11.05 -17.04
N GLU A 101 -7.66 -10.94 -15.82
CA GLU A 101 -6.78 -9.84 -15.47
C GLU A 101 -5.46 -9.85 -16.28
N LEU A 102 -4.94 -11.03 -16.60
CA LEU A 102 -3.74 -11.21 -17.46
C LEU A 102 -4.02 -10.91 -18.94
N ASP A 103 -5.27 -10.91 -19.37
CA ASP A 103 -5.68 -10.46 -20.72
C ASP A 103 -5.78 -8.93 -20.83
N HIS A 104 -5.55 -8.21 -19.73
CA HIS A 104 -5.49 -6.75 -19.67
C HIS A 104 -4.11 -6.27 -19.22
N ASP A 105 -3.89 -4.95 -19.27
CA ASP A 105 -2.72 -4.36 -18.63
C ASP A 105 -2.84 -4.46 -17.09
N TYR A 106 -1.70 -4.49 -16.40
CA TYR A 106 -1.65 -4.66 -14.94
C TYR A 106 -2.38 -3.59 -14.12
N LEU A 107 -2.57 -2.38 -14.65
CA LEU A 107 -3.28 -1.30 -13.94
C LEU A 107 -4.79 -1.43 -14.10
N TRP A 108 -5.29 -2.17 -15.09
CA TRP A 108 -6.72 -2.32 -15.35
C TRP A 108 -7.48 -2.79 -14.11
N ARG A 109 -7.05 -3.91 -13.49
CA ARG A 109 -7.73 -4.46 -12.30
C ARG A 109 -7.66 -3.52 -11.10
N ILE A 110 -6.59 -2.74 -11.03
CA ILE A 110 -6.33 -1.77 -9.97
C ILE A 110 -7.29 -0.58 -10.13
N ASN A 111 -7.42 -0.08 -11.36
CA ASN A 111 -8.30 1.01 -11.72
C ASN A 111 -9.78 0.67 -11.47
N ARG A 112 -10.18 -0.58 -11.70
CA ARG A 112 -11.54 -1.08 -11.40
C ARG A 112 -11.92 -1.02 -9.92
N CYS A 113 -10.93 -1.01 -9.03
CA CYS A 113 -11.14 -1.06 -7.58
C CYS A 113 -10.97 0.32 -6.90
N LEU A 114 -10.76 1.39 -7.67
CA LEU A 114 -10.56 2.72 -7.10
C LEU A 114 -11.77 3.20 -6.29
N PRO A 115 -11.53 4.00 -5.23
CA PRO A 115 -12.61 4.57 -4.44
C PRO A 115 -13.39 5.62 -5.21
N GLU A 116 -14.71 5.54 -5.08
CA GLU A 116 -15.63 6.60 -5.45
C GLU A 116 -15.38 7.85 -4.59
N ARG A 117 -15.89 9.00 -5.04
CA ARG A 117 -15.87 10.23 -4.23
C ARG A 117 -16.61 10.00 -2.92
N GLY A 118 -16.15 10.68 -1.87
CA GLY A 118 -16.66 10.51 -0.51
C GLY A 118 -16.15 9.27 0.23
N ARG A 119 -15.38 8.39 -0.43
CA ARG A 119 -14.99 7.09 0.14
C ARG A 119 -13.48 6.95 0.35
N ILE A 120 -13.15 6.05 1.26
CA ILE A 120 -11.79 5.57 1.51
C ILE A 120 -11.63 4.19 0.87
N GLY A 121 -10.73 4.07 -0.10
CA GLY A 121 -10.32 2.81 -0.69
C GLY A 121 -9.02 2.33 -0.07
N ILE A 122 -8.95 1.07 0.32
CA ILE A 122 -7.77 0.47 0.95
C ILE A 122 -7.30 -0.69 0.09
N PHE A 123 -6.09 -0.57 -0.41
CA PHE A 123 -5.42 -1.60 -1.19
C PHE A 123 -4.46 -2.37 -0.29
N ASN A 124 -4.80 -3.62 -0.03
CA ASN A 124 -3.95 -4.59 0.63
C ASN A 124 -3.16 -5.36 -0.45
N ARG A 125 -1.88 -5.00 -0.62
CA ARG A 125 -1.16 -5.13 -1.92
C ARG A 125 -1.78 -4.20 -2.97
N SER A 126 -1.10 -3.96 -4.10
CA SER A 126 -1.51 -2.96 -5.10
C SER A 126 -0.79 -3.17 -6.43
N HIS A 127 -0.89 -2.21 -7.36
CA HIS A 127 -0.06 -2.12 -8.58
C HIS A 127 1.45 -2.16 -8.32
N TYR A 128 1.89 -1.92 -7.08
CA TYR A 128 3.31 -2.09 -6.73
C TYR A 128 3.78 -3.56 -6.77
N GLU A 129 2.89 -4.57 -6.76
CA GLU A 129 3.31 -5.97 -6.94
C GLU A 129 4.06 -6.17 -8.28
N ASP A 130 3.63 -5.47 -9.32
CA ASP A 130 4.25 -5.49 -10.66
C ASP A 130 5.64 -4.86 -10.73
N VAL A 131 6.15 -4.29 -9.63
CA VAL A 131 7.55 -3.81 -9.51
C VAL A 131 8.24 -4.28 -8.23
N LEU A 132 7.59 -5.15 -7.46
CA LEU A 132 8.11 -5.79 -6.25
C LEU A 132 8.33 -7.28 -6.50
N ILE A 133 7.28 -8.10 -6.38
CA ILE A 133 7.41 -9.54 -6.58
C ILE A 133 7.86 -9.88 -8.00
N ALA A 134 7.34 -9.15 -9.00
CA ALA A 134 7.75 -9.32 -10.39
C ALA A 134 9.23 -9.00 -10.63
N LYS A 135 9.84 -8.15 -9.79
CA LYS A 135 11.26 -7.82 -9.91
C LYS A 135 12.17 -8.87 -9.28
N VAL A 136 11.67 -9.59 -8.26
CA VAL A 136 12.35 -10.72 -7.65
C VAL A 136 12.20 -11.98 -8.51
N HIS A 137 11.01 -12.14 -9.11
CA HIS A 137 10.60 -13.27 -9.94
C HIS A 137 10.14 -12.78 -11.32
N PRO A 138 11.07 -12.36 -12.21
CA PRO A 138 10.74 -11.81 -13.52
C PRO A 138 9.97 -12.79 -14.42
N GLU A 139 10.05 -14.10 -14.16
CA GLU A 139 9.28 -15.13 -14.85
C GLU A 139 7.76 -14.88 -14.79
N ILE A 140 7.26 -14.18 -13.77
CA ILE A 140 5.84 -13.84 -13.65
C ILE A 140 5.41 -12.91 -14.80
N ILE A 141 6.27 -12.00 -15.26
CA ILE A 141 5.96 -11.06 -16.34
C ILE A 141 5.69 -11.79 -17.66
N LEU A 142 6.30 -12.95 -17.89
CA LEU A 142 6.09 -13.75 -19.10
C LEU A 142 4.62 -14.21 -19.25
N SER A 143 3.87 -14.26 -18.14
CA SER A 143 2.45 -14.58 -18.17
C SER A 143 1.55 -13.40 -18.56
N ASN A 144 2.08 -12.17 -18.60
CA ASN A 144 1.31 -10.95 -18.83
C ASN A 144 1.04 -10.65 -20.32
N LYS A 145 1.41 -11.57 -21.23
CA LYS A 145 1.11 -11.49 -22.68
C LYS A 145 1.53 -10.16 -23.33
N LEU A 146 2.65 -9.60 -22.87
CA LEU A 146 3.13 -8.30 -23.33
C LEU A 146 3.82 -8.44 -24.71
N PRO A 147 3.55 -7.52 -25.66
CA PRO A 147 4.24 -7.55 -26.93
C PRO A 147 5.73 -7.29 -26.74
N GLY A 148 6.58 -8.15 -27.32
CA GLY A 148 8.03 -8.02 -27.28
C GLY A 148 8.68 -8.47 -25.97
N ILE A 149 7.95 -9.17 -25.09
CA ILE A 149 8.50 -9.83 -23.90
C ILE A 149 8.25 -11.34 -24.05
N GLU A 150 9.22 -12.04 -24.63
CA GLU A 150 9.13 -13.48 -24.92
C GLU A 150 9.96 -14.30 -23.93
N ASN A 151 11.00 -13.70 -23.34
CA ASN A 151 11.87 -14.35 -22.37
C ASN A 151 12.38 -13.35 -21.31
N ILE A 152 13.13 -13.85 -20.32
CA ILE A 152 13.59 -13.05 -19.18
C ILE A 152 14.58 -11.96 -19.61
N ASP A 153 15.37 -12.17 -20.66
CA ASP A 153 16.36 -11.21 -21.13
C ASP A 153 15.72 -9.96 -21.76
N ASP A 154 14.44 -10.05 -22.17
CA ASP A 154 13.65 -8.90 -22.64
C ASP A 154 13.21 -7.97 -21.49
N ILE A 155 13.35 -8.41 -20.23
CA ILE A 155 12.94 -7.68 -19.02
C ILE A 155 14.15 -6.94 -18.43
N ASP A 156 14.59 -5.91 -19.14
CA ASP A 156 15.78 -5.15 -18.80
C ASP A 156 15.53 -3.97 -17.82
N VAL A 157 16.56 -3.14 -17.64
CA VAL A 157 16.47 -1.95 -16.79
C VAL A 157 15.45 -0.93 -17.30
N ASP A 158 15.27 -0.84 -18.62
CA ASP A 158 14.36 0.13 -19.24
C ASP A 158 12.90 -0.33 -19.12
N PHE A 159 12.64 -1.64 -19.16
CA PHE A 159 11.33 -2.20 -18.77
C PHE A 159 10.90 -1.70 -17.38
N TRP A 160 11.78 -1.80 -16.37
CA TRP A 160 11.46 -1.34 -15.02
C TRP A 160 11.28 0.17 -14.93
N LYS A 161 12.12 0.96 -15.63
CA LYS A 161 11.93 2.42 -15.72
C LYS A 161 10.57 2.77 -16.33
N HIS A 162 10.13 2.04 -17.35
CA HIS A 162 8.80 2.23 -17.95
C HIS A 162 7.69 1.92 -16.95
N ARG A 163 7.79 0.83 -16.17
CA ARG A 163 6.81 0.53 -15.10
C ARG A 163 6.75 1.65 -14.05
N TYR A 164 7.90 2.15 -13.57
CA TYR A 164 7.91 3.26 -12.61
C TYR A 164 7.28 4.54 -13.18
N ARG A 165 7.56 4.86 -14.44
CA ARG A 165 6.91 5.99 -15.12
C ARG A 165 5.40 5.80 -15.19
N GLN A 166 4.92 4.64 -15.64
CA GLN A 166 3.49 4.32 -15.73
C GLN A 166 2.78 4.45 -14.38
N ILE A 167 3.36 3.92 -13.29
CA ILE A 167 2.81 4.05 -11.94
C ILE A 167 2.73 5.52 -11.52
N ASN A 168 3.80 6.29 -11.74
CA ASN A 168 3.80 7.72 -11.40
C ASN A 168 2.75 8.49 -12.20
N ASP A 169 2.60 8.19 -13.49
CA ASP A 169 1.62 8.85 -14.35
C ASP A 169 0.18 8.49 -13.97
N PHE A 170 -0.08 7.22 -13.63
CA PHE A 170 -1.37 6.77 -13.10
C PHE A 170 -1.73 7.50 -11.81
N GLU A 171 -0.83 7.52 -10.83
CA GLU A 171 -1.09 8.18 -9.54
C GLU A 171 -1.23 9.70 -9.68
N ARG A 172 -0.48 10.31 -10.60
CA ARG A 172 -0.61 11.73 -10.95
C ARG A 172 -2.00 12.02 -11.53
N TYR A 173 -2.42 11.23 -12.52
CA TYR A 173 -3.76 11.34 -13.11
C TYR A 173 -4.86 11.25 -12.05
N LEU A 174 -4.77 10.29 -11.13
CA LEU A 174 -5.74 10.15 -10.05
C LEU A 174 -5.75 11.35 -9.10
N THR A 175 -4.57 11.85 -8.75
CA THR A 175 -4.42 13.01 -7.85
C THR A 175 -5.00 14.27 -8.45
N GLU A 176 -4.73 14.52 -9.73
CA GLU A 176 -5.29 15.65 -10.49
C GLU A 176 -6.83 15.59 -10.60
N ASN A 177 -7.42 14.39 -10.46
CA ASN A 177 -8.86 14.16 -10.49
C ASN A 177 -9.53 14.03 -9.11
N GLY A 178 -8.81 14.34 -8.03
CA GLY A 178 -9.37 14.41 -6.68
C GLY A 178 -9.22 13.15 -5.83
N THR A 179 -8.35 12.22 -6.21
CA THR A 179 -7.98 11.08 -5.36
C THR A 179 -6.74 11.42 -4.54
N ILE A 180 -6.85 11.45 -3.21
CA ILE A 180 -5.69 11.62 -2.33
C ILE A 180 -5.05 10.26 -2.08
N ILE A 181 -3.78 10.09 -2.46
CA ILE A 181 -3.08 8.80 -2.38
C ILE A 181 -2.09 8.81 -1.21
N LEU A 182 -2.24 7.84 -0.30
CA LEU A 182 -1.35 7.62 0.83
C LEU A 182 -0.75 6.21 0.75
N LYS A 183 0.57 6.09 0.76
CA LYS A 183 1.29 4.83 0.53
C LYS A 183 2.12 4.48 1.76
N PHE A 184 1.86 3.30 2.31
CA PHE A 184 2.49 2.80 3.51
C PHE A 184 3.24 1.51 3.21
N PHE A 185 4.55 1.51 3.48
CA PHE A 185 5.35 0.30 3.51
C PHE A 185 5.56 -0.13 4.97
N LEU A 186 5.00 -1.28 5.36
CA LEU A 186 5.18 -1.83 6.70
C LEU A 186 6.52 -2.56 6.77
N ASN A 187 7.54 -1.83 7.23
CA ASN A 187 8.90 -2.33 7.38
C ASN A 187 9.03 -3.22 8.63
N VAL A 188 9.17 -4.53 8.44
CA VAL A 188 9.33 -5.52 9.51
C VAL A 188 10.68 -6.20 9.39
N SER A 189 11.40 -6.30 10.52
CA SER A 189 12.70 -6.97 10.54
C SER A 189 12.59 -8.48 10.22
N LYS A 190 13.63 -9.06 9.63
CA LYS A 190 13.70 -10.51 9.37
C LYS A 190 13.50 -11.35 10.65
N ALA A 191 13.98 -10.84 11.79
CA ALA A 191 13.84 -11.52 13.08
C ALA A 191 12.37 -11.59 13.52
N GLU A 192 11.63 -10.47 13.42
CA GLU A 192 10.22 -10.44 13.77
C GLU A 192 9.38 -11.24 12.76
N GLN A 193 9.70 -11.16 11.46
CA GLN A 193 9.06 -11.97 10.43
C GLN A 193 9.18 -13.48 10.72
N LYS A 194 10.38 -13.95 11.09
CA LYS A 194 10.63 -15.35 11.47
C LYS A 194 9.80 -15.77 12.68
N LYS A 195 9.73 -14.91 13.70
CA LYS A 195 8.94 -15.16 14.92
C LYS A 195 7.45 -15.28 14.62
N THR A 196 6.88 -14.38 13.82
CA THR A 196 5.48 -14.45 13.41
C THR A 196 5.20 -15.69 12.58
N PHE A 197 6.10 -16.04 11.65
CA PHE A 197 5.95 -17.24 10.82
C PHE A 197 5.90 -18.54 11.66
N LEU A 198 6.83 -18.69 12.61
CA LEU A 198 6.88 -19.83 13.54
C LEU A 198 5.67 -19.88 14.49
N GLY A 199 5.15 -18.73 14.91
CA GLY A 199 3.95 -18.67 15.76
C GLY A 199 2.65 -19.01 15.02
N THR A 200 2.62 -18.88 13.69
CA THR A 200 1.44 -19.16 12.85
C THR A 200 1.41 -20.61 12.35
N THR A 201 2.57 -21.28 12.28
CA THR A 201 2.69 -22.71 11.91
C THR A 201 2.33 -23.69 13.04
N GLY A 202 2.04 -23.19 14.23
CA GLY A 202 1.59 -23.97 15.40
C GLY A 202 0.09 -23.96 15.66
N ARG A 203 -0.74 -23.57 14.68
CA ARG A 203 -2.20 -23.61 14.74
C ARG A 203 -2.79 -24.44 13.61
#